data_AF-A0ABD6EGA7-F1
#
_entry.id   AF-A0ABD6EGA7-F1
#
_cell.length_a   1.000
_cell.length_b   1.000
_cell.length_c   1.000
_cell.angle_alpha   90.00
_cell.angle_beta   90.00
_cell.angle_gamma   90.00
#
_symmetry.space_group_name_H-M   'P 1'
#
loop_
_entity.id
_entity.type
_entity.pdbx_description
1 polymer ?
#
loop_
_entity_poly.entity_id
_entity_poly.type
_entity_poly.pdbx_seq_one_letter_code
_entity_poly.pdbx_strand_id
1 'polypeptide(L)'
;MAETASIESFDDPPKLEDLPKLPVELAQDVSQTPELKHVETREKNVLPTSVDVASEKVDHDLKEEIKAHRAEKLNSVDTVEKNVLPTSEDIAREKLPHLISEFNPEKLAHVEPVVKTNFPTADEFIRDQVKNLTAKFDHADLKHVDTEVKTDVVVAYPQ
;
A
#
# COMPACT_ATOMS: atom_id res chain seq x y z
N MET A 1 42.03 -64.82 23.14
CA MET A 1 42.07 -65.16 21.70
C MET A 1 41.68 -63.89 20.96
N ALA A 2 42.66 -63.16 20.44
CA ALA A 2 42.42 -61.91 19.74
C ALA A 2 42.56 -62.17 18.24
N GLU A 3 41.43 -62.01 17.57
CA GLU A 3 41.20 -62.03 16.14
C GLU A 3 41.85 -60.77 15.54
N THR A 4 42.80 -60.94 14.63
CA THR A 4 43.32 -59.84 13.81
C THR A 4 42.81 -60.03 12.40
N ALA A 5 41.80 -59.21 12.06
CA ALA A 5 41.17 -59.15 10.76
C ALA A 5 42.17 -58.83 9.65
N SER A 6 42.05 -59.54 8.53
CA SER A 6 42.70 -59.22 7.26
C SER A 6 42.24 -57.85 6.78
N ILE A 7 43.15 -56.88 6.80
CA ILE A 7 42.98 -55.63 6.06
C ILE A 7 43.31 -55.97 4.61
N GLU A 8 42.29 -56.00 3.75
CA GLU A 8 42.43 -56.04 2.30
C GLU A 8 43.32 -54.86 1.86
N SER A 9 44.52 -55.18 1.39
CA SER A 9 45.44 -54.20 0.84
C SER A 9 44.84 -53.63 -0.45
N PHE A 10 44.65 -52.32 -0.45
CA PHE A 10 44.40 -51.49 -1.62
C PHE A 10 45.27 -51.95 -2.80
N ASP A 11 44.62 -52.24 -3.93
CA ASP A 11 45.27 -52.66 -5.19
C ASP A 11 46.52 -51.82 -5.45
N ASP A 12 47.65 -52.52 -5.60
CA ASP A 12 48.91 -51.93 -6.06
C ASP A 12 48.62 -51.10 -7.32
N PRO A 13 49.21 -49.89 -7.46
CA PRO A 13 48.98 -49.07 -8.63
C PRO A 13 49.27 -49.89 -9.89
N PRO A 14 48.38 -49.84 -10.91
CA PRO A 14 48.46 -50.71 -12.07
C PRO A 14 49.86 -50.63 -12.65
N LYS A 15 50.50 -51.79 -12.81
CA LYS A 15 51.84 -51.88 -13.36
C LYS A 15 51.79 -51.37 -14.80
N LEU A 16 52.89 -50.79 -15.27
CA LEU A 16 52.97 -50.18 -16.61
C LEU A 16 52.50 -51.13 -17.74
N GLU A 17 52.60 -52.43 -17.50
CA GLU A 17 52.21 -53.53 -18.39
C GLU A 17 50.69 -53.70 -18.54
N ASP A 18 49.91 -53.30 -17.54
CA ASP A 18 48.46 -53.48 -17.46
C ASP A 18 47.66 -52.29 -18.04
N LEU A 19 48.33 -51.20 -18.43
CA LEU A 19 47.67 -50.05 -19.04
C LEU A 19 47.40 -50.29 -20.54
N PRO A 20 46.22 -49.87 -21.04
CA PRO A 20 45.92 -49.95 -22.47
C PRO A 20 46.95 -49.14 -23.27
N LYS A 21 47.59 -49.81 -24.25
CA LYS A 21 48.58 -49.16 -25.12
C LYS A 21 47.88 -48.23 -26.10
N LEU A 22 48.39 -47.00 -26.22
CA LEU A 22 47.92 -46.04 -27.22
C LEU A 22 48.14 -46.62 -28.63
N PRO A 23 47.20 -46.41 -29.58
CA PRO A 23 47.42 -46.74 -30.98
C PRO A 23 48.70 -46.07 -31.49
N VAL A 24 49.46 -46.82 -32.30
CA VAL A 24 50.81 -46.42 -32.76
C VAL A 24 50.80 -45.04 -33.44
N GLU A 25 49.77 -44.76 -34.24
CA GLU A 25 49.58 -43.48 -34.94
C GLU A 25 49.47 -42.29 -33.96
N LEU A 26 48.63 -42.41 -32.93
CA LEU A 26 48.44 -41.35 -31.93
C LEU A 26 49.67 -41.19 -31.04
N ALA A 27 50.36 -42.29 -30.74
CA ALA A 27 51.61 -42.25 -30.00
C ALA A 27 52.71 -41.51 -30.79
N GLN A 28 52.78 -41.72 -32.11
CA GLN A 28 53.68 -40.97 -32.98
C GLN A 28 53.31 -39.49 -33.03
N ASP A 29 52.05 -39.14 -33.27
CA ASP A 29 51.60 -37.75 -33.38
C ASP A 29 51.78 -36.96 -32.07
N VAL A 30 51.55 -37.57 -30.90
CA VAL A 30 51.76 -36.91 -29.59
C VAL A 30 53.23 -36.82 -29.22
N SER A 31 54.06 -37.78 -29.66
CA SER A 31 55.51 -37.73 -29.47
C SER A 31 56.19 -36.66 -30.33
N GLN A 32 55.54 -36.26 -31.43
CA GLN A 32 55.93 -35.10 -32.21
C GLN A 32 55.50 -33.85 -31.47
N THR A 33 56.45 -32.96 -31.16
CA THR A 33 56.12 -31.67 -30.55
C THR A 33 55.24 -30.87 -31.52
N PRO A 34 53.96 -30.58 -31.20
CA PRO A 34 53.15 -29.77 -32.08
C PRO A 34 53.76 -28.37 -32.17
N GLU A 35 53.97 -27.87 -33.38
CA GLU A 35 54.34 -26.47 -33.62
C GLU A 35 53.12 -25.57 -33.36
N LEU A 36 52.82 -25.36 -32.07
CA LEU A 36 51.81 -24.41 -31.66
C LEU A 36 52.34 -22.99 -31.85
N LYS A 37 51.47 -22.08 -32.30
CA LYS A 37 51.82 -20.66 -32.41
C LYS A 37 52.21 -20.15 -31.01
N HIS A 38 53.43 -19.64 -30.90
CA HIS A 38 53.87 -18.98 -29.67
C HIS A 38 52.98 -17.77 -29.40
N VAL A 39 52.39 -17.72 -28.21
CA VAL A 39 51.65 -16.55 -27.71
C VAL A 39 52.39 -16.03 -26.49
N GLU A 40 52.84 -14.78 -26.56
CA GLU A 40 53.38 -14.09 -25.39
C GLU A 40 52.26 -13.84 -24.38
N THR A 41 52.29 -14.54 -23.25
CA THR A 41 51.44 -14.21 -22.11
C THR A 41 52.12 -13.14 -21.26
N ARG A 42 51.39 -12.08 -20.90
CA ARG A 42 51.87 -11.02 -20.02
C ARG A 42 51.02 -10.99 -18.76
N GLU A 43 51.66 -11.18 -17.62
CA GLU A 43 51.05 -10.96 -16.31
C GLU A 43 50.82 -9.46 -16.09
N LYS A 44 49.57 -9.06 -15.84
CA LYS A 44 49.18 -7.68 -15.60
C LYS A 44 49.15 -7.40 -14.09
N ASN A 45 50.31 -7.36 -13.45
CA ASN A 45 50.45 -6.85 -12.08
C ASN A 45 50.70 -5.34 -12.12
N VAL A 46 49.65 -4.56 -12.40
CA VAL A 46 49.74 -3.10 -12.35
C VAL A 46 49.53 -2.68 -10.90
N LEU A 47 50.55 -2.08 -10.30
CA LEU A 47 50.40 -1.45 -8.99
C LEU A 47 49.45 -0.24 -9.12
N PRO A 48 48.65 0.05 -8.09
CA PRO A 48 47.87 1.29 -8.03
C PRO A 48 48.78 2.48 -8.32
N THR A 49 48.28 3.42 -9.13
CA THR A 49 49.01 4.65 -9.41
C THR A 49 49.01 5.57 -8.18
N SER A 50 49.91 6.55 -8.13
CA SER A 50 49.89 7.56 -7.07
C SER A 50 48.59 8.34 -7.03
N VAL A 51 47.91 8.49 -8.17
CA VAL A 51 46.59 9.14 -8.29
C VAL A 51 45.52 8.29 -7.63
N ASP A 52 45.53 6.97 -7.87
CA ASP A 52 44.57 6.03 -7.26
C ASP A 52 44.70 6.02 -5.73
N VAL A 53 45.94 6.05 -5.22
CA VAL A 53 46.19 6.11 -3.77
C VAL A 53 45.78 7.46 -3.19
N ALA A 54 46.00 8.55 -3.91
CA ALA A 54 45.65 9.89 -3.44
C ALA A 54 44.14 10.13 -3.40
N SER A 55 43.39 9.58 -4.35
CA SER A 55 41.92 9.73 -4.39
C SER A 55 41.21 8.91 -3.30
N GLU A 56 41.75 7.75 -2.93
CA GLU A 56 41.23 6.92 -1.84
C GLU A 56 41.67 7.40 -0.45
N LYS A 57 42.74 8.22 -0.40
CA LYS A 57 43.21 8.80 0.85
C LYS A 57 42.17 9.77 1.39
N VAL A 58 41.42 9.31 2.40
CA VAL A 58 40.54 10.14 3.22
C VAL A 58 41.25 11.44 3.59
N ASP A 59 40.58 12.57 3.32
CA ASP A 59 41.09 13.92 3.53
C ASP A 59 41.73 14.04 4.91
N HIS A 60 42.99 14.47 4.92
CA HIS A 60 43.76 14.62 6.15
C HIS A 60 43.05 15.56 7.12
N ASP A 61 42.49 16.65 6.60
CA ASP A 61 41.79 17.66 7.38
C ASP A 61 40.52 17.09 8.02
N LEU A 62 39.76 16.25 7.30
CA LEU A 62 38.60 15.55 7.83
C LEU A 62 38.99 14.60 8.97
N LYS A 63 40.11 13.87 8.85
CA LYS A 63 40.60 13.00 9.92
C LYS A 63 40.96 13.77 11.17
N GLU A 64 41.65 14.90 11.02
CA GLU A 64 42.03 15.74 12.15
C GLU A 64 40.82 16.42 12.79
N GLU A 65 39.85 16.86 12.00
CA GLU A 65 38.58 17.42 12.51
C GLU A 65 37.79 16.39 13.34
N ILE A 66 37.68 15.15 12.85
CA ILE A 66 37.01 14.07 13.58
C ILE A 66 37.75 13.74 14.88
N LYS A 67 39.09 13.69 14.87
CA LYS A 67 39.89 13.48 16.10
C LYS A 67 39.74 14.61 17.10
N ALA A 68 39.66 15.85 16.62
CA ALA A 68 39.49 17.05 17.44
C ALA A 68 38.03 17.30 17.84
N HIS A 69 37.08 16.48 17.37
CA HIS A 69 35.67 16.64 17.65
C HIS A 69 35.40 16.53 19.16
N ARG A 70 34.82 17.60 19.72
CA ARG A 70 34.38 17.63 21.12
C ARG A 70 32.89 17.34 21.17
N ALA A 71 32.50 16.21 21.75
CA ALA A 71 31.10 15.82 21.92
C ALA A 71 30.28 16.87 22.70
N GLU A 72 30.93 17.66 23.55
CA GLU A 72 30.32 18.79 24.28
C GLU A 72 29.79 19.90 23.36
N LYS A 73 30.26 19.98 22.11
CA LYS A 73 29.76 20.93 21.10
C LYS A 73 28.49 20.45 20.39
N LEU A 74 28.06 19.21 20.63
CA LEU A 74 26.77 18.75 20.11
C LEU A 74 25.65 19.50 20.83
N ASN A 75 24.63 19.89 20.08
CA ASN A 75 23.44 20.49 20.68
C ASN A 75 22.79 19.47 21.62
N SER A 76 22.53 19.89 22.86
CA SER A 76 21.78 19.04 23.80
C SER A 76 20.35 18.87 23.28
N VAL A 77 19.90 17.62 23.21
CA VAL A 77 18.55 17.24 22.82
C VAL A 77 17.98 16.34 23.89
N ASP A 78 16.81 16.68 24.40
CA ASP A 78 16.07 15.83 25.33
C ASP A 78 15.58 14.58 24.59
N THR A 79 16.15 13.43 24.93
CA THR A 79 15.71 12.14 24.43
C THR A 79 14.65 11.57 25.36
N VAL A 80 13.46 11.30 24.81
CA VAL A 80 12.37 10.65 25.54
C VAL A 80 12.25 9.22 25.06
N GLU A 81 12.79 8.28 25.85
CA GLU A 81 12.60 6.85 25.61
C GLU A 81 11.19 6.45 26.04
N LYS A 82 10.30 6.22 25.08
CA LYS A 82 8.90 5.84 25.31
C LYS A 82 8.80 4.31 25.39
N ASN A 83 9.02 3.74 26.58
CA ASN A 83 8.74 2.34 26.90
C ASN A 83 7.29 2.15 27.37
N VAL A 84 6.32 2.77 26.69
CA VAL A 84 4.90 2.60 26.99
C VAL A 84 4.27 1.65 25.98
N LEU A 85 3.42 0.75 26.47
CA LEU A 85 2.62 -0.09 25.57
C LEU A 85 1.69 0.81 24.73
N PRO A 86 1.44 0.45 23.47
CA PRO A 86 0.48 1.17 22.63
C PRO A 86 -0.87 1.30 23.34
N THR A 87 -1.49 2.47 23.23
CA THR A 87 -2.85 2.67 23.77
C THR A 87 -3.88 2.00 22.87
N SER A 88 -5.10 1.79 23.39
CA SER A 88 -6.21 1.30 22.56
C SER A 88 -6.52 2.22 21.38
N GLU A 89 -6.29 3.53 21.53
CA GLU A 89 -6.46 4.51 20.45
C GLU A 89 -5.40 4.32 19.35
N ASP A 90 -4.14 4.09 19.74
CA ASP A 90 -3.05 3.84 18.79
C ASP A 90 -3.30 2.59 17.96
N ILE A 91 -3.74 1.51 18.63
CA ILE A 91 -4.12 0.26 17.97
C ILE A 91 -5.31 0.49 17.02
N ALA A 92 -6.32 1.24 17.43
CA ALA A 92 -7.48 1.53 16.58
C ALA A 92 -7.07 2.33 15.33
N ARG A 93 -6.20 3.34 15.50
CA ARG A 93 -5.68 4.16 14.41
C ARG A 93 -4.90 3.32 13.39
N GLU A 94 -4.09 2.38 13.85
CA GLU A 94 -3.32 1.48 12.99
C GLU A 94 -4.20 0.45 12.28
N LYS A 95 -5.30 0.01 12.90
CA LYS A 95 -6.25 -0.95 12.30
C LYS A 95 -7.12 -0.35 11.20
N LEU A 96 -7.37 0.96 11.20
CA LEU A 96 -8.20 1.63 10.20
C LEU A 96 -7.76 1.40 8.74
N PRO A 97 -6.50 1.64 8.34
CA PRO A 97 -6.08 1.41 6.95
C PRO A 97 -6.25 -0.04 6.52
N HIS A 98 -6.04 -1.00 7.44
CA HIS A 98 -6.25 -2.42 7.16
C HIS A 98 -7.73 -2.74 6.92
N LEU A 99 -8.61 -2.23 7.79
CA LEU A 99 -10.06 -2.43 7.66
C LEU A 99 -10.62 -1.81 6.37
N ILE A 100 -10.08 -0.65 5.95
CA ILE A 100 -10.43 -0.02 4.68
C ILE A 100 -9.98 -0.90 3.50
N SER A 101 -8.79 -1.49 3.57
CA SER A 101 -8.29 -2.38 2.52
C SER A 101 -9.09 -3.68 2.39
N GLU A 102 -9.64 -4.19 3.49
CA GLU A 102 -10.46 -5.41 3.51
C GLU A 102 -11.96 -5.16 3.25
N PHE A 103 -12.37 -3.89 3.17
CA PHE A 103 -13.77 -3.52 3.01
C PHE A 103 -14.31 -3.98 1.65
N ASN A 104 -15.27 -4.90 1.68
CA ASN A 104 -15.95 -5.38 0.48
C ASN A 104 -17.37 -4.77 0.39
N PRO A 105 -17.64 -3.89 -0.59
CA PRO A 105 -18.94 -3.25 -0.75
C PRO A 105 -20.05 -4.22 -1.19
N GLU A 106 -19.72 -5.36 -1.81
CA GLU A 106 -20.71 -6.36 -2.25
C GLU A 106 -21.34 -7.12 -1.09
N LYS A 107 -20.70 -7.11 0.08
CA LYS A 107 -21.25 -7.68 1.32
C LYS A 107 -22.24 -6.74 2.03
N LEU A 108 -22.39 -5.51 1.56
CA LEU A 108 -23.42 -4.61 2.10
C LEU A 108 -24.80 -5.10 1.68
N ALA A 109 -25.72 -5.16 2.64
CA ALA A 109 -27.12 -5.42 2.33
C ALA A 109 -27.65 -4.32 1.40
N HIS A 110 -28.33 -4.72 0.32
CA HIS A 110 -29.00 -3.78 -0.55
C HIS A 110 -30.13 -3.08 0.23
N VAL A 111 -30.12 -1.75 0.21
CA VAL A 111 -31.19 -0.93 0.75
C VAL A 111 -31.74 -0.08 -0.39
N GLU A 112 -32.99 -0.35 -0.78
CA GLU A 112 -33.72 0.54 -1.69
C GLU A 112 -34.13 1.80 -0.94
N PRO A 113 -33.63 2.99 -1.31
CA PRO A 113 -34.01 4.23 -0.66
C PRO A 113 -35.47 4.57 -1.02
N VAL A 114 -36.37 4.49 -0.03
CA VAL A 114 -37.74 4.97 -0.19
C VAL A 114 -37.73 6.50 -0.17
N VAL A 115 -37.71 7.11 -1.35
CA VAL A 115 -37.97 8.55 -1.50
C VAL A 115 -39.46 8.76 -1.21
N LYS A 116 -39.79 9.28 -0.03
CA LYS A 116 -41.14 9.76 0.29
C LYS A 116 -41.40 11.05 -0.47
N THR A 117 -41.76 10.95 -1.75
CA THR A 117 -42.36 12.06 -2.48
C THR A 117 -43.82 12.15 -2.06
N ASN A 118 -44.11 12.98 -1.05
CA ASN A 118 -45.49 13.33 -0.73
C ASN A 118 -46.01 14.23 -1.86
N PHE A 119 -46.48 13.63 -2.96
CA PHE A 119 -47.21 14.36 -3.98
C PHE A 119 -48.52 14.86 -3.36
N PRO A 120 -48.89 16.14 -3.60
CA PRO A 120 -50.14 16.67 -3.08
C PRO A 120 -51.30 15.79 -3.57
N THR A 121 -52.23 15.49 -2.67
CA THR A 121 -53.42 14.72 -3.06
C THR A 121 -54.26 15.58 -4.01
N ALA A 122 -55.04 14.95 -4.89
CA ALA A 122 -55.94 15.66 -5.81
C ALA A 122 -56.83 16.69 -5.06
N ASP A 123 -57.31 16.33 -3.88
CA ASP A 123 -58.11 17.21 -3.02
C ASP A 123 -57.34 18.44 -2.51
N GLU A 124 -56.05 18.29 -2.18
CA GLU A 124 -55.20 19.39 -1.75
C GLU A 124 -54.93 20.35 -2.91
N PHE A 125 -54.72 19.79 -4.10
CA PHE A 125 -54.55 20.57 -5.33
C PHE A 125 -55.82 21.34 -5.71
N ILE A 126 -56.99 20.68 -5.63
CA ILE A 126 -58.29 21.33 -5.89
C ILE A 126 -58.54 22.43 -4.86
N ARG A 127 -58.25 22.18 -3.57
CA ARG A 127 -58.40 23.18 -2.52
C ARG A 127 -57.56 24.44 -2.80
N ASP A 128 -56.32 24.28 -3.23
CA ASP A 128 -55.45 25.40 -3.56
C ASP A 128 -55.95 26.19 -4.79
N GLN A 129 -56.44 25.49 -5.82
CA GLN A 129 -57.06 26.14 -6.97
C GLN A 129 -58.30 26.95 -6.59
N VAL A 130 -59.22 26.38 -5.81
CA VAL A 130 -60.43 27.07 -5.35
C VAL A 130 -60.06 28.29 -4.52
N LYS A 131 -59.08 28.17 -3.62
CA LYS A 131 -58.59 29.29 -2.80
C LYS A 131 -58.10 30.46 -3.66
N ASN A 132 -57.35 30.16 -4.73
CA ASN A 132 -56.86 31.18 -5.65
C ASN A 132 -57.98 31.82 -6.49
N LEU A 133 -59.02 31.06 -6.83
CA LEU A 133 -60.21 31.60 -7.50
C LEU A 133 -61.02 32.52 -6.57
N THR A 134 -61.25 32.11 -5.33
CA THR A 134 -61.93 32.95 -4.32
C THR A 134 -61.18 34.25 -4.06
N ALA A 135 -59.84 34.21 -4.01
CA ALA A 135 -59.02 35.41 -3.82
C ALA A 135 -59.14 36.44 -4.97
N LYS A 136 -59.57 36.00 -6.16
CA LYS A 136 -59.75 36.84 -7.35
C LYS A 136 -61.21 37.17 -7.64
N PHE A 137 -62.14 36.74 -6.79
CA PHE A 137 -63.56 36.96 -7.00
C PHE A 137 -63.94 38.42 -6.66
N ASP A 138 -64.52 39.14 -7.62
CA ASP A 138 -65.01 40.49 -7.42
C ASP A 138 -66.44 40.46 -6.84
N HIS A 139 -66.61 41.08 -5.68
CA HIS A 139 -67.92 41.16 -5.03
C HIS A 139 -68.87 42.13 -5.72
N ALA A 140 -68.39 43.00 -6.61
CA ALA A 140 -69.24 43.88 -7.41
C ALA A 140 -70.10 43.09 -8.43
N ASP A 141 -69.69 41.87 -8.78
CA ASP A 141 -70.45 40.99 -9.68
C ASP A 141 -71.64 40.30 -8.97
N LEU A 142 -71.77 40.45 -7.65
CA LEU A 142 -72.90 39.91 -6.90
C LEU A 142 -74.16 40.77 -7.14
N LYS A 143 -75.26 40.09 -7.49
CA LYS A 143 -76.57 40.75 -7.58
C LYS A 143 -77.03 41.15 -6.18
N HIS A 144 -77.19 42.45 -5.93
CA HIS A 144 -77.79 42.94 -4.70
C HIS A 144 -79.29 42.59 -4.65
N VAL A 145 -79.74 42.05 -3.52
CA VAL A 145 -81.15 41.82 -3.19
C VAL A 145 -81.44 42.62 -1.92
N ASP A 146 -82.46 43.47 -1.98
CA ASP A 146 -82.89 44.24 -0.80
C ASP A 146 -83.47 43.30 0.25
N THR A 147 -83.04 43.46 1.51
CA THR A 147 -83.48 42.60 2.61
C THR A 147 -84.60 43.27 3.40
N GLU A 148 -85.75 42.59 3.51
CA GLU A 148 -86.85 43.01 4.39
C GLU A 148 -86.67 42.39 5.77
N VAL A 149 -86.34 43.21 6.77
CA VAL A 149 -86.26 42.78 8.17
C VAL A 149 -87.66 42.86 8.79
N LYS A 150 -88.34 41.73 8.96
CA LYS A 150 -89.58 41.65 9.73
C LYS A 150 -89.27 41.48 11.21
N THR A 151 -89.27 42.58 11.95
CA THR A 151 -89.37 42.54 13.42
C THR A 151 -90.83 42.64 13.80
N ASP A 152 -91.44 41.53 14.23
CA ASP A 152 -92.55 41.51 15.20
C ASP A 152 -92.78 40.06 15.67
N VAL A 153 -92.25 39.71 16.84
CA VAL A 153 -92.73 38.56 17.62
C VAL A 153 -93.45 39.14 18.83
N VAL A 154 -94.76 39.31 18.71
CA VAL A 154 -95.62 39.65 19.86
C VAL A 154 -95.86 38.36 20.64
N VAL A 155 -95.18 38.19 21.77
CA VAL A 155 -95.46 37.11 22.72
C VAL A 155 -96.63 37.55 23.59
N ALA A 156 -97.83 37.08 23.28
CA ALA A 156 -99.00 37.24 24.14
C ALA A 156 -99.09 36.06 25.13
N TYR A 157 -99.13 36.35 26.44
CA TYR A 157 -99.41 35.37 27.48
C TYR A 157 -100.92 35.20 27.68
N PRO A 158 -101.44 33.98 27.88
CA PRO A 158 -102.87 33.75 28.03
C PRO A 158 -103.40 34.26 29.39
N GLN A 159 -104.63 34.77 29.40
CA GLN A 159 -105.48 34.94 30.59
C GLN A 159 -106.60 33.90 30.54
#